data_AF-A0A6G0LSH6-F1
#
_entry.id   AF-A0A6G0LSH6-F1
#
_cell.length_a   1.000
_cell.length_b   1.000
_cell.length_c   1.000
_cell.angle_alpha   90.00
_cell.angle_beta   90.00
_cell.angle_gamma   90.00
#
_symmetry.space_group_name_H-M   'P 1'
#
loop_
_entity.id
_entity.type
_entity.pdbx_description
1 polymer ?
#
loop_
_entity_poly.entity_id
_entity_poly.type
_entity_poly.pdbx_seq_one_letter_code
_entity_poly.pdbx_strand_id
1 'polypeptide(L)' 'MEAMTGQFPWGTIPDTVVKRNVLKRKALPPRPRIFNDSEWEMMQRMCHSDPQRRITIGAVVSMIYNFSI' A
#
# COMPACT_ATOMS: atom_id res chain seq x y z
N MET A 1 -3.85 5.18 -0.56
CA MET A 1 -2.73 6.07 -0.16
C MET A 1 -2.85 7.41 -0.86
N GLU A 2 -2.59 7.50 -2.17
CA GLU A 2 -2.67 8.77 -2.92
C GLU A 2 -4.02 9.46 -2.76
N ALA A 3 -5.13 8.73 -2.88
CA ALA A 3 -6.48 9.27 -2.67
C ALA A 3 -6.72 9.87 -1.27
N MET A 4 -5.95 9.46 -0.26
CA MET A 4 -6.07 9.98 1.11
C MET A 4 -5.06 11.10 1.41
N THR A 5 -3.89 11.07 0.76
CA THR A 5 -2.80 12.03 1.02
C THR A 5 -2.79 13.19 0.03
N GLY A 6 -3.36 13.02 -1.17
CA GLY A 6 -3.20 13.94 -2.29
C GLY A 6 -1.77 14.01 -2.85
N GLN A 7 -0.91 13.07 -2.48
CA GLN A 7 0.51 13.05 -2.81
C GLN A 7 0.89 11.76 -3.53
N PHE A 8 1.87 11.85 -4.44
CA PHE A 8 2.43 10.66 -5.07
C PHE A 8 2.99 9.70 -4.02
N PRO A 9 2.71 8.38 -4.10
CA PRO A 9 3.13 7.43 -3.07
C PRO A 9 4.65 7.40 -2.85
N TRP A 10 5.43 7.54 -3.91
CA TRP A 10 6.90 7.57 -3.83
C TRP A 10 7.48 9.00 -3.78
N GLY A 11 6.64 10.02 -3.63
CA GLY A 11 7.04 11.42 -3.71
C GLY A 11 7.49 11.81 -5.12
N THR A 12 8.47 12.71 -5.21
CA THR A 12 8.98 13.28 -6.47
C THR A 12 10.25 12.60 -6.98
N ILE A 13 10.48 11.34 -6.61
CA ILE A 13 11.66 10.60 -7.06
C ILE A 13 11.52 10.16 -8.52
N PRO A 14 12.63 9.98 -9.27
CA PRO A 14 12.54 9.57 -10.67
C PRO A 14 11.91 8.18 -10.88
N ASP A 15 11.16 8.01 -11.97
CA ASP A 15 10.51 6.75 -12.35
C ASP A 15 11.46 5.54 -12.39
N THR A 16 12.71 5.75 -12.82
CA THR A 16 13.73 4.69 -12.84
C THR A 16 14.02 4.17 -11.43
N VAL A 17 14.00 5.03 -10.42
CA VAL A 17 14.17 4.68 -9.01
C VAL A 17 12.92 3.97 -8.50
N VAL A 18 11.72 4.44 -8.85
CA VAL A 18 10.45 3.78 -8.53
C VAL A 18 10.44 2.35 -9.08
N LYS A 19 10.74 2.18 -10.38
CA LYS A 19 10.81 0.86 -11.04
C LYS A 19 11.79 -0.06 -10.33
N ARG A 20 12.98 0.43 -9.95
CA ARG A 20 13.95 -0.37 -9.19
C ARG A 20 13.38 -0.80 -7.83
N ASN A 21 12.76 0.12 -7.08
CA ASN A 21 12.20 -0.19 -5.76
C ASN A 21 11.06 -1.23 -5.85
N VAL A 22 10.14 -1.06 -6.80
CA VAL A 22 8.99 -1.96 -6.98
C VAL A 22 9.43 -3.31 -7.55
N LEU A 23 10.20 -3.31 -8.64
CA LEU A 23 10.50 -4.54 -9.39
C LEU A 23 11.64 -5.36 -8.78
N LYS A 24 12.68 -4.70 -8.26
CA LYS A 24 13.89 -5.37 -7.74
C LYS A 24 13.87 -5.49 -6.22
N ARG A 25 13.55 -4.41 -5.50
CA ARG A 25 13.51 -4.44 -4.03
C ARG A 25 12.21 -4.98 -3.44
N LYS A 26 11.17 -5.12 -4.28
CA LYS A 26 9.82 -5.54 -3.85
C LYS A 26 9.28 -4.67 -2.71
N ALA A 27 9.70 -3.40 -2.68
CA ALA A 27 9.40 -2.47 -1.61
C ALA A 27 8.09 -1.72 -1.90
N LEU A 28 7.43 -1.32 -0.81
CA LEU A 28 6.33 -0.39 -0.83
C LEU A 28 6.84 1.04 -0.58
N PRO A 29 6.08 2.07 -1.00
CA PRO A 29 6.40 3.44 -0.64
C PRO A 29 6.43 3.62 0.89
N PRO A 30 7.08 4.69 1.38
CA PRO A 30 7.06 5.02 2.81
C PRO A 30 5.62 5.11 3.34
N ARG A 31 5.38 4.55 4.53
CA ARG A 31 4.08 4.60 5.20
C ARG A 31 3.68 6.05 5.49
N PRO A 32 2.55 6.53 4.97
CA PRO A 32 2.02 7.83 5.37
C PRO A 32 1.56 7.81 6.84
N ARG A 33 1.80 8.91 7.57
CA ARG A 33 1.47 9.03 9.01
C ARG A 33 -0.01 8.84 9.34
N ILE A 34 -0.89 9.05 8.37
CA ILE A 34 -2.34 8.91 8.55
C ILE A 34 -2.79 7.46 8.75
N PHE A 35 -1.98 6.48 8.37
CA PHE A 35 -2.32 5.07 8.55
C PHE A 35 -1.87 4.60 9.93
N ASN A 36 -2.78 3.96 10.67
CA ASN A 36 -2.42 3.16 11.83
C ASN A 36 -1.82 1.80 11.42
N ASP A 37 -1.36 1.02 12.40
CA ASP A 37 -0.61 -0.22 12.13
C ASP A 37 -1.46 -1.25 11.38
N SER A 38 -2.73 -1.40 11.76
CA SER A 38 -3.66 -2.34 11.14
C SER A 38 -4.05 -1.93 9.72
N GLU A 39 -4.32 -0.64 9.49
CA GLU A 39 -4.61 -0.14 8.14
C GLU A 39 -3.38 -0.26 7.23
N TRP A 40 -2.18 -0.05 7.77
CA TRP A 40 -0.95 -0.24 7.01
C TRP A 40 -0.68 -1.71 6.69
N GLU A 41 -0.92 -2.62 7.63
CA GLU A 41 -0.85 -4.06 7.38
C GLU A 41 -1.80 -4.49 6.26
N MET A 42 -3.04 -3.97 6.26
CA MET A 42 -3.99 -4.20 5.17
C MET A 42 -3.40 -3.74 3.82
N MET A 43 -2.84 -2.53 3.75
CA MET A 43 -2.20 -2.00 2.53
C MET A 43 -1.04 -2.90 2.06
N GLN A 44 -0.22 -3.40 2.98
CA GLN A 44 0.88 -4.31 2.65
C GLN A 44 0.38 -5.63 2.06
N ARG A 45 -0.72 -6.17 2.60
CA ARG A 45 -1.36 -7.40 2.10
C ARG A 45 -2.05 -7.18 0.74
N MET A 46 -2.65 -6.02 0.51
CA MET A 46 -3.22 -5.65 -0.80
C MET A 46 -2.14 -5.51 -1.88
N CYS A 47 -1.05 -4.82 -1.56
CA CYS A 47 0.02 -4.51 -2.49
C CYS A 47 1.19 -5.50 -2.39
N HIS A 48 0.94 -6.74 -1.97
CA HIS A 48 1.97 -7.75 -1.84
C HIS A 48 2.69 -7.99 -3.19
N SER A 49 4.00 -8.19 -3.15
CA SER A 49 4.85 -8.30 -4.34
C SER A 49 4.60 -9.58 -5.14
N ASP A 50 4.29 -10.68 -4.45
CA ASP A 50 3.71 -11.90 -5.00
C ASP A 50 2.20 -11.72 -5.21
N PRO A 51 1.69 -11.74 -6.45
CA PRO A 51 0.27 -11.59 -6.75
C PRO A 51 -0.62 -12.66 -6.12
N GLN A 52 -0.13 -13.90 -5.94
CA GLN A 52 -0.93 -14.99 -5.38
C GLN A 52 -1.20 -14.83 -3.89
N ARG A 53 -0.39 -14.00 -3.21
CA ARG A 53 -0.54 -13.68 -1.78
C ARG A 53 -1.37 -12.43 -1.51
N ARG A 54 -1.83 -11.74 -2.56
CA ARG A 54 -2.66 -10.54 -2.38
C ARG A 54 -4.04 -10.94 -1.88
N ILE A 55 -4.52 -10.21 -0.87
CA ILE A 55 -5.90 -10.37 -0.40
C ILE A 55 -6.90 -9.89 -1.45
N THR A 56 -8.07 -10.51 -1.49
CA THR A 56 -9.13 -10.14 -2.42
C THR A 56 -9.77 -8.80 -2.05
N ILE A 57 -10.39 -8.13 -3.01
CA ILE A 57 -11.12 -6.88 -2.73
C ILE A 57 -12.25 -7.08 -1.71
N GLY A 58 -12.90 -8.25 -1.70
CA GLY A 58 -13.90 -8.57 -0.69
C GLY A 58 -13.33 -8.63 0.74
N ALA A 59 -12.13 -9.19 0.90
CA ALA A 59 -11.44 -9.17 2.18
C ALA A 59 -11.07 -7.74 2.61
N VAL A 60 -10.63 -6.89 1.67
CA VAL A 60 -10.33 -5.49 1.93
C VAL A 60 -11.57 -4.73 2.44
N VAL A 61 -12.71 -4.88 1.76
CA VAL A 61 -13.97 -4.24 2.18
C VAL A 61 -14.38 -4.68 3.58
N SER A 62 -14.27 -5.98 3.87
CA SER A 62 -14.54 -6.53 5.21
C SER A 62 -13.64 -5.92 6.29
N MET A 63 -12.33 -5.81 6.02
CA MET A 63 -11.38 -5.19 6.95
C MET A 63 -11.67 -3.71 7.17
N ILE A 64 -11.95 -2.94 6.11
CA ILE A 64 -12.29 -1.51 6.22
C ILE A 64 -13.56 -1.31 7.04
N TYR A 65 -14.58 -2.15 6.83
CA TYR A 65 -15.80 -2.12 7.64
C TYR A 65 -15.49 -2.33 9.12
N ASN A 66 -14.61 -3.29 9.44
CA ASN A 66 -14.19 -3.57 10.82
C ASN A 66 -13.37 -2.43 11.46
N PHE A 67 -12.64 -1.62 10.68
CA PHE A 67 -11.94 -0.44 11.21
C PHE A 67 -12.88 0.73 11.54
N SER A 68 -14.10 0.71 10.99
CA SER A 68 -15.09 1.78 11.16
C SER A 68 -16.01 1.56 12.37
N ILE A 69 -15.83 0.46 13.09
CA ILE A 69 -16.55 0.08 14.32
C ILE A 69 -15.62 0.29 15.52
#